data_AF-A0A923L4J0-F1
#
_entry.id   AF-A0A923L4J0-F1
#
_cell.length_a   1.000
_cell.length_b   1.000
_cell.length_c   1.000
_cell.angle_alpha   90.00
_cell.angle_beta   90.00
_cell.angle_gamma   90.00
#
_symmetry.space_group_name_H-M   'P 1'
#
loop_
_entity.id
_entity.type
_entity.pdbx_description
1 polymer ?
#
loop_
_entity_poly.entity_id
_entity_poly.type
_entity_poly.pdbx_seq_one_letter_code
_entity_poly.pdbx_strand_id
1 'polypeptide(L)'
;MKPAFRLVRNGLFILFLFVILFAYAMFQGGFTSWFLFYSFLPIFLYLVGLLFYPISRWNVERNMFKHVVATGDRITASIQIKRKIPFPIYYVIVEEVFPESLNRIDIRHAKYQYMDQPNKLYQNRQMKKIIFPWFKREFIITYDLDQLPRGVHVLPAVRVKTGDIFGLIKKEYVYPVTNELIVYPVTRNIHLVEKINSYEQGSISSFSLNLKNTNVATGVREYTPGDKFSWIDWKQTARKNDVMTKEFEQEKSTDTLIILDNCYYHGMNLLAYEATIEASMSLMETIRRQASQVGFLSIGEDTVFFPVKNDPAKMEGIRKHLTQVQPRLNYPFARKLKEEMQKITNSYFVILVTTHLDHMVRDTLQHMGLREKKLMILYIQTEGRISMEEHRVIQELRNEGVGISLLTEKDLVMDPIEVNAL
;
A
#
# COMPACT_ATOMS: atom_id res chain seq x y z
N MET A 1 -36.95 15.75 -5.46
CA MET A 1 -38.13 15.55 -4.59
C MET A 1 -37.72 14.73 -3.38
N LYS A 2 -38.02 15.17 -2.15
CA LYS A 2 -37.59 14.49 -0.91
C LYS A 2 -38.16 13.04 -0.86
N PRO A 3 -37.39 12.03 -0.42
CA PRO A 3 -37.81 10.63 -0.39
C PRO A 3 -39.11 10.40 0.41
N ALA A 4 -39.33 11.19 1.46
CA ALA A 4 -40.56 11.20 2.25
C ALA A 4 -41.81 11.55 1.44
N PHE A 5 -41.72 12.53 0.54
CA PHE A 5 -42.86 12.93 -0.31
C PHE A 5 -43.27 11.84 -1.28
N ARG A 6 -42.28 11.13 -1.87
CA ARG A 6 -42.55 10.01 -2.78
C ARG A 6 -43.24 8.86 -2.05
N LEU A 7 -42.82 8.57 -0.81
CA LEU A 7 -43.40 7.51 0.01
C LEU A 7 -44.85 7.82 0.40
N VAL A 8 -45.14 9.06 0.84
CA VAL A 8 -46.51 9.50 1.17
C VAL A 8 -47.43 9.48 -0.06
N ARG A 9 -46.99 10.06 -1.18
CA ARG A 9 -47.76 10.06 -2.42
C ARG A 9 -48.10 8.65 -2.89
N ASN A 10 -47.11 7.76 -2.88
CA ASN A 10 -47.31 6.39 -3.34
C ASN A 10 -48.20 5.60 -2.35
N GLY A 11 -48.11 5.86 -1.04
CA GLY A 11 -49.05 5.33 -0.05
C GLY A 11 -50.49 5.79 -0.28
N LEU A 12 -50.71 7.09 -0.55
CA LEU A 12 -52.03 7.63 -0.90
C LEU A 12 -52.57 7.02 -2.19
N PHE A 13 -51.72 6.83 -3.20
CA PHE A 13 -52.10 6.18 -4.45
C PHE A 13 -52.56 4.73 -4.24
N ILE A 14 -51.84 3.96 -3.41
CA ILE A 14 -52.22 2.58 -3.07
C ILE A 14 -53.56 2.54 -2.33
N LEU A 15 -53.78 3.46 -1.38
CA LEU A 15 -55.05 3.58 -0.66
C LEU A 15 -56.20 3.97 -1.60
N PHE A 16 -55.97 4.94 -2.49
CA PHE A 16 -56.94 5.38 -3.47
C PHE A 16 -57.36 4.25 -4.41
N LEU A 17 -56.41 3.47 -4.92
CA LEU A 17 -56.67 2.30 -5.75
C LEU A 17 -57.53 1.27 -5.02
N PHE A 18 -57.23 1.03 -3.73
CA PHE A 18 -58.03 0.12 -2.90
C PHE A 18 -59.47 0.62 -2.71
N VAL A 19 -59.66 1.91 -2.40
CA VAL A 19 -60.99 2.51 -2.21
C VAL A 19 -61.80 2.48 -3.51
N ILE A 20 -61.18 2.75 -4.67
CA ILE A 20 -61.86 2.66 -5.97
C ILE A 20 -62.30 1.22 -6.25
N LEU A 21 -61.43 0.23 -6.08
CA LEU A 21 -61.77 -1.16 -6.34
C LEU A 21 -62.87 -1.65 -5.38
N PHE A 22 -62.83 -1.21 -4.12
CA PHE A 22 -63.90 -1.48 -3.16
C PHE A 22 -65.23 -0.84 -3.57
N ALA A 23 -65.22 0.45 -3.94
CA ALA A 23 -66.42 1.16 -4.39
C ALA A 23 -67.00 0.49 -5.65
N TYR A 24 -66.16 0.14 -6.63
CA TYR A 24 -66.56 -0.58 -7.83
C TYR A 24 -67.22 -1.93 -7.50
N ALA A 25 -66.62 -2.72 -6.60
CA ALA A 25 -67.20 -3.98 -6.15
C ALA A 25 -68.55 -3.80 -5.42
N MET A 26 -68.69 -2.73 -4.63
CA MET A 26 -69.92 -2.42 -3.89
C MET A 26 -71.05 -1.97 -4.82
N PHE A 27 -70.79 -1.00 -5.71
CA PHE A 27 -71.83 -0.39 -6.55
C PHE A 27 -72.24 -1.25 -7.75
N GLN A 28 -71.30 -1.91 -8.43
CA GLN A 28 -71.64 -2.80 -9.55
C GLN A 28 -72.16 -4.17 -9.08
N GLY A 29 -71.62 -4.67 -7.97
CA GLY A 29 -71.89 -6.02 -7.49
C GLY A 29 -71.44 -7.11 -8.45
N GLY A 30 -71.91 -8.34 -8.20
CA GLY A 30 -71.62 -9.51 -9.03
C GLY A 30 -70.26 -10.18 -8.74
N PHE A 31 -70.10 -11.40 -9.24
CA PHE A 31 -68.92 -12.23 -8.99
C PHE A 31 -67.61 -11.58 -9.46
N THR A 32 -67.61 -11.04 -10.68
CA THR A 32 -66.40 -10.47 -11.31
C THR A 32 -65.81 -9.29 -10.52
N SER A 33 -66.66 -8.39 -10.03
CA SER A 33 -66.24 -7.18 -9.31
C SER A 33 -65.65 -7.53 -7.95
N TRP A 34 -66.28 -8.45 -7.21
CA TRP A 34 -65.75 -8.98 -5.96
C TRP A 34 -64.47 -9.80 -6.16
N PHE A 35 -64.39 -10.60 -7.23
CA PHE A 35 -63.18 -11.34 -7.58
C PHE A 35 -61.98 -10.42 -7.80
N LEU A 36 -62.15 -9.31 -8.52
CA LEU A 36 -61.08 -8.33 -8.75
C LEU A 36 -60.60 -7.69 -7.44
N PHE A 37 -61.53 -7.28 -6.57
CA PHE A 37 -61.21 -6.70 -5.27
C PHE A 37 -60.44 -7.70 -4.38
N TYR A 38 -60.95 -8.94 -4.24
CA TYR A 38 -60.29 -9.96 -3.43
C TYR A 38 -58.95 -10.42 -4.02
N SER A 39 -58.77 -10.37 -5.34
CA SER A 39 -57.48 -10.63 -5.98
C SER A 39 -56.44 -9.55 -5.67
N PHE A 40 -56.86 -8.29 -5.54
CA PHE A 40 -55.98 -7.18 -5.17
C PHE A 40 -55.71 -7.10 -3.67
N LEU A 41 -56.62 -7.58 -2.81
CA LEU A 41 -56.49 -7.48 -1.35
C LEU A 41 -55.16 -8.01 -0.79
N PRO A 42 -54.64 -9.21 -1.17
CA PRO A 42 -53.32 -9.67 -0.71
C PRO A 42 -52.17 -8.75 -1.13
N ILE A 43 -52.23 -8.21 -2.35
CA ILE A 43 -51.22 -7.27 -2.88
C ILE A 43 -51.27 -5.97 -2.07
N PHE A 44 -52.47 -5.47 -1.80
CA PHE A 44 -52.67 -4.28 -0.97
C PHE A 44 -52.10 -4.49 0.44
N LEU A 45 -52.46 -5.59 1.12
CA LEU A 45 -51.95 -5.91 2.45
C LEU A 45 -50.42 -6.05 2.46
N TYR A 46 -49.85 -6.66 1.42
CA TYR A 46 -48.39 -6.74 1.25
C TYR A 46 -47.74 -5.35 1.13
N LEU A 47 -48.28 -4.49 0.27
CA LEU A 47 -47.75 -3.14 0.06
C LEU A 47 -47.85 -2.29 1.33
N VAL A 48 -48.98 -2.35 2.04
CA VAL A 48 -49.17 -1.69 3.35
C VAL A 48 -48.16 -2.22 4.36
N GLY A 49 -47.99 -3.54 4.45
CA GLY A 49 -46.98 -4.17 5.30
C GLY A 49 -45.58 -3.68 4.99
N LEU A 50 -45.19 -3.64 3.71
CA LEU A 50 -43.88 -3.17 3.26
C LEU A 50 -43.67 -1.68 3.56
N LEU A 51 -44.72 -0.86 3.43
CA LEU A 51 -44.70 0.58 3.72
C LEU A 51 -44.31 0.84 5.18
N PHE A 52 -44.88 0.08 6.11
CA PHE A 52 -44.61 0.22 7.56
C PHE A 52 -43.42 -0.63 8.04
N TYR A 53 -42.92 -1.56 7.24
CA TYR A 53 -41.83 -2.44 7.63
C TYR A 53 -40.51 -1.67 7.89
N PRO A 54 -39.95 -1.68 9.12
CA PRO A 54 -38.84 -0.81 9.49
C PRO A 54 -37.50 -1.40 9.07
N ILE A 55 -37.06 -1.11 7.84
CA ILE A 55 -35.77 -1.61 7.35
C ILE A 55 -34.61 -1.13 8.22
N SER A 56 -34.62 0.12 8.71
CA SER A 56 -33.55 0.71 9.55
C SER A 56 -33.23 -0.04 10.84
N ARG A 57 -34.09 -0.97 11.28
CA ARG A 57 -33.92 -1.75 12.51
C ARG A 57 -33.23 -3.10 12.30
N TRP A 58 -32.72 -3.39 11.10
CA TRP A 58 -31.94 -4.60 10.87
C TRP A 58 -30.58 -4.48 11.54
N ASN A 59 -30.04 -5.63 11.96
CA ASN A 59 -28.63 -5.70 12.34
C ASN A 59 -27.83 -6.06 11.09
N VAL A 60 -26.88 -5.20 10.74
CA VAL A 60 -26.01 -5.36 9.57
C VAL A 60 -24.58 -5.32 10.09
N GLU A 61 -23.89 -6.44 9.94
CA GLU A 61 -22.51 -6.60 10.36
C GLU A 61 -21.65 -6.91 9.14
N ARG A 62 -20.44 -6.36 9.12
CA ARG A 62 -19.45 -6.59 8.08
C ARG A 62 -18.25 -7.30 8.70
N ASN A 63 -17.99 -8.50 8.22
CA ASN A 63 -16.88 -9.33 8.66
C ASN A 63 -15.87 -9.47 7.52
N MET A 64 -14.60 -9.19 7.79
CA MET A 64 -13.49 -9.37 6.85
C MET A 64 -12.63 -10.52 7.34
N PHE A 65 -12.30 -11.47 6.46
CA PHE A 65 -11.49 -12.62 6.85
C PHE A 65 -10.05 -12.22 7.25
N LYS A 66 -9.55 -11.11 6.70
CA LYS A 66 -8.26 -10.51 7.04
C LYS A 66 -8.40 -8.99 7.05
N HIS A 67 -7.92 -8.36 8.13
CA HIS A 67 -7.85 -6.89 8.24
C HIS A 67 -6.52 -6.31 7.76
N VAL A 68 -5.54 -7.19 7.55
CA VAL A 68 -4.16 -6.87 7.20
C VAL A 68 -3.77 -7.71 5.98
N VAL A 69 -3.41 -7.04 4.89
CA VAL A 69 -2.98 -7.68 3.64
C VAL A 69 -1.83 -6.93 2.97
N ALA A 70 -1.19 -7.56 1.99
CA ALA A 70 -0.18 -6.89 1.18
C ALA A 70 -0.84 -6.19 -0.02
N THR A 71 -0.13 -5.20 -0.56
CA THR A 71 -0.54 -4.46 -1.75
C THR A 71 -0.78 -5.39 -2.95
N GLY A 72 -1.89 -5.17 -3.64
CA GLY A 72 -2.33 -5.97 -4.78
C GLY A 72 -3.00 -7.31 -4.43
N ASP A 73 -3.09 -7.68 -3.15
CA ASP A 73 -3.78 -8.90 -2.72
C ASP A 73 -5.30 -8.81 -2.89
N ARG A 74 -5.95 -9.97 -2.82
CA ARG A 74 -7.41 -10.12 -2.75
C ARG A 74 -7.85 -10.46 -1.34
N ILE A 75 -8.90 -9.78 -0.88
CA ILE A 75 -9.63 -10.14 0.34
C ILE A 75 -11.07 -10.48 0.00
N THR A 76 -11.60 -11.43 0.77
CA THR A 76 -13.04 -11.70 0.79
C THR A 76 -13.63 -10.99 2.01
N ALA A 77 -14.72 -10.28 1.80
CA ALA A 77 -15.52 -9.67 2.84
C ALA A 77 -16.92 -10.29 2.82
N SER A 78 -17.58 -10.27 3.97
CA SER A 78 -18.93 -10.78 4.13
C SER A 78 -19.80 -9.78 4.87
N ILE A 79 -21.02 -9.60 4.38
CA ILE A 79 -22.05 -8.77 5.01
C ILE A 79 -23.13 -9.72 5.51
N GLN A 80 -23.29 -9.76 6.83
CA GLN A 80 -24.31 -10.53 7.51
C GLN A 80 -25.47 -9.62 7.87
N ILE A 81 -26.67 -9.97 7.44
CA ILE A 81 -27.87 -9.18 7.69
C ILE A 81 -28.86 -10.03 8.47
N LYS A 82 -29.24 -9.54 9.65
CA LYS A 82 -30.24 -10.14 10.54
C LYS A 82 -31.45 -9.24 10.70
N ARG A 83 -32.63 -9.78 10.44
CA ARG A 83 -33.92 -9.09 10.54
C ARG A 83 -34.62 -9.45 11.83
N LYS A 84 -35.14 -8.44 12.54
CA LYS A 84 -35.97 -8.67 13.73
C LYS A 84 -37.30 -9.33 13.41
N ILE A 85 -37.97 -8.88 12.35
CA ILE A 85 -39.29 -9.35 11.94
C ILE A 85 -39.16 -10.04 10.58
N PRO A 86 -39.56 -11.32 10.44
CA PRO A 86 -39.64 -11.97 9.13
C PRO A 86 -40.81 -11.34 8.35
N PHE A 87 -40.52 -10.81 7.18
CA PHE A 87 -41.51 -10.25 6.24
C PHE A 87 -41.10 -10.70 4.83
N PRO A 88 -42.05 -11.03 3.93
CA PRO A 88 -41.75 -11.58 2.60
C PRO A 88 -41.16 -10.52 1.67
N ILE A 89 -39.91 -10.15 1.92
CA ILE A 89 -39.21 -9.16 1.10
C ILE A 89 -38.79 -9.84 -0.19
N TYR A 90 -39.34 -9.35 -1.30
CA TYR A 90 -39.09 -9.92 -2.62
C TYR A 90 -37.61 -9.83 -2.97
N TYR A 91 -37.04 -8.62 -2.95
CA TYR A 91 -35.64 -8.39 -3.24
C TYR A 91 -34.98 -7.50 -2.19
N VAL A 92 -33.71 -7.76 -1.92
CA VAL A 92 -32.83 -6.82 -1.24
C VAL A 92 -31.60 -6.60 -2.10
N ILE A 93 -31.26 -5.33 -2.30
CA ILE A 93 -30.02 -4.89 -2.92
C ILE A 93 -29.09 -4.45 -1.80
N VAL A 94 -27.92 -5.05 -1.74
CA VAL A 94 -26.85 -4.66 -0.83
C VAL A 94 -25.76 -3.99 -1.66
N GLU A 95 -25.42 -2.76 -1.28
CA GLU A 95 -24.38 -1.95 -1.89
C GLU A 95 -23.33 -1.61 -0.84
N GLU A 96 -22.07 -1.83 -1.17
CA GLU A 96 -20.94 -1.38 -0.33
C GLU A 96 -20.64 0.09 -0.63
N VAL A 97 -20.40 0.89 0.41
CA VAL A 97 -19.94 2.28 0.23
C VAL A 97 -18.43 2.27 0.34
N PHE A 98 -17.73 2.40 -0.79
CA PHE A 98 -16.27 2.45 -0.82
C PHE A 98 -15.73 3.87 -0.60
N PRO A 99 -14.62 4.04 0.13
CA PRO A 99 -13.87 5.29 0.16
C PRO A 99 -13.16 5.53 -1.18
N GLU A 100 -12.86 6.79 -1.49
CA GLU A 100 -12.12 7.16 -2.71
C GLU A 100 -10.73 6.53 -2.77
N SER A 101 -10.11 6.27 -1.61
CA SER A 101 -8.80 5.63 -1.52
C SER A 101 -8.77 4.22 -2.12
N LEU A 102 -9.90 3.51 -2.18
CA LEU A 102 -10.01 2.21 -2.83
C LEU A 102 -10.32 2.29 -4.33
N ASN A 103 -10.62 3.47 -4.88
CA ASN A 103 -10.82 3.61 -6.33
C ASN A 103 -9.51 3.51 -7.13
N ARG A 104 -8.36 3.60 -6.47
CA ARG A 104 -7.07 3.26 -7.08
C ARG A 104 -6.90 1.74 -7.07
N ILE A 105 -6.42 1.19 -8.18
CA ILE A 105 -6.08 -0.23 -8.28
C ILE A 105 -4.56 -0.40 -8.22
N ASP A 106 -4.13 -1.48 -7.58
CA ASP A 106 -2.73 -1.86 -7.51
C ASP A 106 -2.51 -3.24 -8.15
N ILE A 107 -1.80 -3.24 -9.26
CA ILE A 107 -1.43 -4.43 -10.04
C ILE A 107 0.03 -4.84 -9.78
N ARG A 108 0.56 -4.53 -8.59
CA ARG A 108 1.94 -4.77 -8.17
C ARG A 108 2.93 -4.09 -9.14
N HIS A 109 4.08 -4.72 -9.42
CA HIS A 109 5.15 -4.12 -10.24
C HIS A 109 4.69 -3.68 -11.64
N ALA A 110 3.66 -4.32 -12.22
CA ALA A 110 3.12 -3.92 -13.52
C ALA A 110 2.53 -2.49 -13.53
N LYS A 111 2.20 -1.92 -12.35
CA LYS A 111 1.63 -0.57 -12.24
C LYS A 111 2.60 0.51 -12.73
N TYR A 112 3.90 0.25 -12.68
CA TYR A 112 4.92 1.21 -13.07
C TYR A 112 4.99 1.43 -14.58
N GLN A 113 4.44 0.52 -15.41
CA GLN A 113 4.23 0.78 -16.84
C GLN A 113 3.31 1.98 -17.10
N TYR A 114 2.49 2.35 -16.11
CA TYR A 114 1.54 3.44 -16.20
C TYR A 114 2.00 4.70 -15.46
N MET A 115 3.30 4.82 -15.16
CA MET A 115 3.86 6.04 -14.57
C MET A 115 3.48 7.31 -15.34
N ASP A 116 3.49 7.28 -16.67
CA ASP A 116 3.07 8.43 -17.49
C ASP A 116 1.55 8.64 -17.54
N GLN A 117 0.77 7.59 -17.27
CA GLN A 117 -0.69 7.57 -17.43
C GLN A 117 -1.37 7.01 -16.18
N PRO A 118 -1.20 7.63 -15.00
CA PRO A 118 -1.68 7.09 -13.72
C PRO A 118 -3.21 6.94 -13.68
N ASN A 119 -3.95 7.67 -14.52
CA ASN A 119 -5.40 7.57 -14.66
C ASN A 119 -5.88 6.18 -15.08
N LYS A 120 -5.03 5.36 -15.74
CA LYS A 120 -5.36 3.97 -16.09
C LYS A 120 -5.50 3.06 -14.86
N LEU A 121 -4.97 3.47 -13.71
CA LEU A 121 -5.07 2.76 -12.44
C LEU A 121 -6.21 3.28 -11.56
N TYR A 122 -7.17 4.00 -12.13
CA TYR A 122 -8.39 4.39 -11.45
C TYR A 122 -9.58 3.58 -11.96
N GLN A 123 -10.30 2.99 -11.02
CA GLN A 123 -11.52 2.27 -11.26
C GLN A 123 -12.58 2.71 -10.26
N ASN A 124 -13.78 3.02 -10.74
CA ASN A 124 -14.92 3.25 -9.86
C ASN A 124 -15.39 1.90 -9.30
N ARG A 125 -14.99 1.57 -8.06
CA ARG A 125 -15.36 0.30 -7.44
C ARG A 125 -16.82 0.33 -7.02
N GLN A 126 -17.57 -0.65 -7.49
CA GLN A 126 -18.97 -0.82 -7.14
C GLN A 126 -19.23 -2.27 -6.78
N MET A 127 -19.78 -2.49 -5.59
CA MET A 127 -20.31 -3.77 -5.17
C MET A 127 -21.81 -3.60 -5.03
N LYS A 128 -22.55 -4.35 -5.82
CA LYS A 128 -24.01 -4.40 -5.77
C LYS A 128 -24.46 -5.84 -5.93
N LYS A 129 -25.08 -6.40 -4.89
CA LYS A 129 -25.64 -7.76 -4.94
C LYS A 129 -27.12 -7.74 -4.65
N ILE A 130 -27.86 -8.52 -5.43
CA ILE A 130 -29.31 -8.71 -5.27
C ILE A 130 -29.52 -10.09 -4.67
N ILE A 131 -30.39 -10.15 -3.68
CA ILE A 131 -30.81 -11.39 -3.02
C ILE A 131 -32.33 -11.43 -2.90
N PHE A 132 -32.87 -12.64 -2.82
CA PHE A 132 -34.31 -12.90 -2.71
C PHE A 132 -34.58 -13.66 -1.39
N PRO A 133 -34.55 -12.95 -0.25
CA PRO A 133 -34.57 -13.59 1.06
C PRO A 133 -35.95 -14.07 1.46
N TRP A 134 -37.03 -13.51 0.88
CA TRP A 134 -38.39 -13.87 1.25
C TRP A 134 -38.57 -13.79 2.78
N PHE A 135 -39.04 -14.85 3.43
CA PHE A 135 -39.18 -14.94 4.90
C PHE A 135 -37.88 -15.21 5.67
N LYS A 136 -36.72 -15.40 5.00
CA LYS A 136 -35.45 -15.66 5.70
C LYS A 136 -35.09 -14.47 6.60
N ARG A 137 -34.86 -14.77 7.88
CA ARG A 137 -34.45 -13.79 8.90
C ARG A 137 -32.98 -13.41 8.80
N GLU A 138 -32.16 -14.32 8.30
CA GLU A 138 -30.72 -14.18 8.23
C GLU A 138 -30.20 -14.65 6.87
N PHE A 139 -29.23 -13.92 6.34
CA PHE A 139 -28.52 -14.24 5.12
C PHE A 139 -27.18 -13.52 5.09
N ILE A 140 -26.23 -14.11 4.36
CA ILE A 140 -24.86 -13.63 4.24
C ILE A 140 -24.58 -13.36 2.77
N ILE A 141 -23.94 -12.23 2.51
CA ILE A 141 -23.46 -11.86 1.19
C ILE A 141 -21.94 -11.79 1.25
N THR A 142 -21.25 -12.61 0.47
CA THR A 142 -19.79 -12.53 0.31
C THR A 142 -19.45 -11.70 -0.92
N TYR A 143 -18.33 -10.97 -0.90
CA TYR A 143 -17.78 -10.29 -2.06
C TYR A 143 -16.26 -10.20 -1.93
N ASP A 144 -15.60 -9.97 -3.05
CA ASP A 144 -14.16 -9.88 -3.12
C ASP A 144 -13.71 -8.46 -3.45
N LEU A 145 -12.61 -8.06 -2.82
CA LEU A 145 -11.86 -6.85 -3.13
C LEU A 145 -10.48 -7.29 -3.57
N ASP A 146 -10.14 -6.98 -4.81
CA ASP A 146 -8.88 -7.30 -5.46
C ASP A 146 -8.04 -6.06 -5.69
N GLN A 147 -6.75 -6.23 -6.03
CA GLN A 147 -5.88 -5.14 -6.48
C GLN A 147 -5.85 -3.96 -5.49
N LEU A 148 -5.75 -4.27 -4.21
CA LEU A 148 -5.86 -3.28 -3.14
C LEU A 148 -4.63 -2.35 -3.13
N PRO A 149 -4.83 -1.01 -3.18
CA PRO A 149 -3.73 -0.06 -3.06
C PRO A 149 -3.20 -0.03 -1.63
N ARG A 150 -1.92 0.34 -1.47
CA ARG A 150 -1.31 0.58 -0.15
C ARG A 150 -2.07 1.67 0.60
N GLY A 151 -2.32 1.44 1.88
CA GLY A 151 -2.93 2.45 2.74
C GLY A 151 -3.78 1.89 3.86
N VAL A 152 -4.32 2.82 4.66
CA VAL A 152 -5.41 2.54 5.59
C VAL A 152 -6.71 2.97 4.92
N HIS A 153 -7.60 2.00 4.70
CA HIS A 153 -8.87 2.20 4.03
C HIS A 153 -10.02 1.99 5.02
N VAL A 154 -10.78 3.05 5.27
CA VAL A 154 -11.96 3.00 6.13
C VAL A 154 -13.18 2.78 5.25
N LEU A 155 -13.84 1.64 5.42
CA LEU A 155 -15.11 1.36 4.78
C LEU A 155 -16.25 1.91 5.66
N PRO A 156 -16.94 2.98 5.25
CA PRO A 156 -17.83 3.72 6.16
C PRO A 156 -19.17 3.05 6.44
N ALA A 157 -19.79 2.43 5.43
CA ALA A 157 -21.19 2.04 5.54
C ALA A 157 -21.61 0.98 4.52
N VAL A 158 -22.68 0.26 4.84
CA VAL A 158 -23.38 -0.62 3.90
C VAL A 158 -24.73 -0.02 3.58
N ARG A 159 -25.04 0.15 2.31
CA ARG A 159 -26.34 0.64 1.85
C ARG A 159 -27.23 -0.53 1.46
N VAL A 160 -28.44 -0.55 2.00
CA VAL A 160 -29.43 -1.59 1.73
C VAL A 160 -30.66 -0.96 1.09
N LYS A 161 -31.12 -1.51 -0.02
CA LYS A 161 -32.33 -1.10 -0.72
C LYS A 161 -33.29 -2.27 -0.86
N THR A 162 -34.58 -2.01 -0.73
CA THR A 162 -35.65 -2.99 -0.94
C THR A 162 -36.85 -2.30 -1.57
N GLY A 163 -37.72 -3.08 -2.20
CA GLY A 163 -38.97 -2.57 -2.74
C GLY A 163 -39.91 -3.69 -3.15
N ASP A 164 -41.02 -3.28 -3.76
CA ASP A 164 -41.98 -4.17 -4.41
C ASP A 164 -41.68 -4.33 -5.91
N ILE A 165 -42.33 -5.31 -6.54
CA ILE A 165 -42.18 -5.62 -7.97
C ILE A 165 -42.74 -4.53 -8.90
N PHE A 166 -43.70 -3.72 -8.44
CA PHE A 166 -44.29 -2.63 -9.22
C PHE A 166 -43.51 -1.31 -9.06
N GLY A 167 -42.54 -1.26 -8.14
CA GLY A 167 -41.72 -0.09 -7.87
C GLY A 167 -42.48 1.07 -7.20
N LEU A 168 -43.65 0.79 -6.61
CA LEU A 168 -44.48 1.75 -5.88
C LEU A 168 -43.84 2.13 -4.54
N ILE A 169 -43.15 1.19 -3.90
CA ILE A 169 -42.47 1.35 -2.62
C ILE A 169 -40.99 1.05 -2.83
N LYS A 170 -40.16 2.06 -2.62
CA LYS A 170 -38.70 1.91 -2.59
C LYS A 170 -38.22 2.41 -1.25
N LYS A 171 -37.50 1.56 -0.52
CA LYS A 171 -36.90 1.88 0.77
C LYS A 171 -35.41 1.72 0.68
N GLU A 172 -34.68 2.66 1.26
CA GLU A 172 -33.23 2.69 1.31
C GLU A 172 -32.81 3.07 2.72
N TYR A 173 -31.79 2.39 3.23
CA TYR A 173 -31.15 2.76 4.48
C TYR A 173 -29.65 2.50 4.40
N VAL A 174 -28.87 3.42 4.95
CA VAL A 174 -27.40 3.34 5.01
C VAL A 174 -27.02 3.00 6.45
N TYR A 175 -26.44 1.83 6.66
CA TYR A 175 -25.97 1.37 7.96
C TYR A 175 -24.52 1.83 8.16
N PRO A 176 -24.23 2.65 9.20
CA PRO A 176 -22.87 3.04 9.53
C PRO A 176 -22.15 1.84 10.17
N VAL A 177 -21.47 1.06 9.33
CA VAL A 177 -20.72 -0.13 9.73
C VAL A 177 -19.28 0.13 9.36
N THR A 178 -18.55 0.78 10.25
CA THR A 178 -17.18 1.21 9.97
C THR A 178 -16.22 0.05 10.17
N ASN A 179 -15.44 -0.27 9.14
CA ASN A 179 -14.35 -1.25 9.24
C ASN A 179 -13.07 -0.68 8.63
N GLU A 180 -11.95 -0.91 9.31
CA GLU A 180 -10.62 -0.55 8.84
C GLU A 180 -9.98 -1.73 8.11
N LEU A 181 -9.41 -1.44 6.94
CA LEU A 181 -8.61 -2.34 6.12
C LEU A 181 -7.22 -1.75 5.95
N ILE A 182 -6.20 -2.47 6.42
CA ILE A 182 -4.80 -2.04 6.37
C ILE A 182 -4.10 -2.84 5.27
N VAL A 183 -3.57 -2.13 4.27
CA VAL A 183 -2.86 -2.69 3.13
C VAL A 183 -1.41 -2.24 3.18
N TYR A 184 -0.52 -3.16 3.52
CA TYR A 184 0.90 -2.89 3.66
C TYR A 184 1.62 -2.82 2.31
N PRO A 185 2.71 -2.02 2.20
CA PRO A 185 3.53 -2.01 1.00
C PRO A 185 4.07 -3.41 0.70
N VAL A 186 4.11 -3.76 -0.58
CA VAL A 186 4.70 -5.03 -1.02
C VAL A 186 6.22 -4.97 -0.92
N THR A 187 6.84 -6.08 -0.55
CA THR A 187 8.28 -6.28 -0.63
C THR A 187 8.64 -7.03 -1.90
N ARG A 188 9.68 -6.57 -2.58
CA ARG A 188 10.26 -7.21 -3.77
C ARG A 188 11.71 -7.59 -3.49
N ASN A 189 12.23 -8.55 -4.23
CA ASN A 189 13.64 -8.86 -4.15
C ASN A 189 14.43 -7.75 -4.85
N ILE A 190 15.42 -7.18 -4.16
CA ILE A 190 16.34 -6.21 -4.73
C ILE A 190 17.71 -6.86 -4.85
N HIS A 191 18.27 -6.87 -6.06
CA HIS A 191 19.66 -7.23 -6.28
C HIS A 191 20.50 -5.96 -6.35
N LEU A 192 21.36 -5.80 -5.35
CA LEU A 192 22.40 -4.77 -5.36
C LEU A 192 23.57 -5.30 -6.17
N VAL A 193 23.81 -4.72 -7.33
CA VAL A 193 24.91 -5.14 -8.21
C VAL A 193 26.17 -4.41 -7.77
N GLU A 194 27.10 -5.15 -7.16
CA GLU A 194 28.45 -4.67 -6.84
C GLU A 194 29.29 -4.66 -8.13
N LYS A 195 29.61 -3.47 -8.66
CA LYS A 195 30.67 -3.36 -9.68
C LYS A 195 32.02 -3.23 -8.97
N ILE A 196 32.70 -4.35 -8.81
CA ILE A 196 34.13 -4.37 -8.49
C ILE A 196 34.87 -3.94 -9.78
N ASN A 197 35.05 -2.64 -9.95
CA ASN A 197 35.96 -2.13 -10.96
C ASN A 197 37.38 -2.29 -10.41
N SER A 198 38.00 -3.44 -10.63
CA SER A 198 39.44 -3.61 -10.46
C SER A 198 40.16 -2.86 -11.59
N TYR A 199 40.37 -1.56 -11.44
CA TYR A 199 41.37 -0.84 -12.21
C TYR A 199 42.69 -0.89 -11.45
N GLU A 200 43.53 -1.85 -11.82
CA GLU A 200 44.97 -1.71 -11.62
C GLU A 200 45.39 -0.41 -12.33
N GLN A 201 45.99 0.52 -11.58
CA GLN A 201 46.42 1.88 -11.97
C GLN A 201 45.40 3.01 -11.75
N GLY A 202 45.65 3.80 -10.70
CA GLY A 202 45.33 5.24 -10.69
C GLY A 202 43.96 5.64 -10.17
N SER A 203 43.83 5.72 -8.83
CA SER A 203 43.09 6.77 -8.10
C SER A 203 41.68 7.17 -8.59
N ILE A 204 40.78 6.21 -8.82
CA ILE A 204 39.33 6.46 -8.74
C ILE A 204 38.72 5.33 -7.90
N SER A 205 38.35 5.63 -6.65
CA SER A 205 37.81 4.61 -5.75
C SER A 205 36.37 4.28 -6.15
N SER A 206 36.14 3.04 -6.54
CA SER A 206 34.82 2.50 -6.88
C SER A 206 33.95 2.30 -5.64
N PHE A 207 32.65 2.50 -5.78
CA PHE A 207 31.65 2.18 -4.78
C PHE A 207 31.58 0.66 -4.58
N SER A 208 32.01 0.16 -3.42
CA SER A 208 31.83 -1.24 -3.02
C SER A 208 30.91 -1.27 -1.82
N LEU A 209 29.70 -1.78 -2.02
CA LEU A 209 28.78 -2.06 -0.94
C LEU A 209 29.12 -3.47 -0.42
N ASN A 210 30.14 -3.58 0.45
CA ASN A 210 30.51 -4.86 1.06
C ASN A 210 29.42 -5.30 2.06
N LEU A 211 28.30 -5.81 1.55
CA LEU A 211 27.21 -6.41 2.34
C LEU A 211 27.49 -7.87 2.69
N LYS A 212 28.53 -8.46 2.08
CA LYS A 212 29.02 -9.79 2.42
C LYS A 212 30.18 -9.65 3.38
N ASN A 213 30.14 -10.43 4.47
CA ASN A 213 31.29 -10.66 5.34
C ASN A 213 32.42 -11.28 4.49
N THR A 214 33.27 -10.44 3.91
CA THR A 214 34.50 -10.89 3.27
C THR A 214 35.52 -11.15 4.36
N ASN A 215 35.96 -12.41 4.44
CA ASN A 215 37.10 -12.79 5.27
C ASN A 215 38.36 -12.23 4.62
N VAL A 216 38.70 -10.98 4.93
CA VAL A 216 39.97 -10.38 4.49
C VAL A 216 41.06 -10.90 5.42
N ALA A 217 42.10 -11.50 4.85
CA ALA A 217 43.25 -11.97 5.62
C ALA A 217 44.04 -10.74 6.10
N THR A 218 43.94 -10.42 7.38
CA THR A 218 44.57 -9.24 8.00
C THR A 218 45.86 -9.59 8.72
N GLY A 219 46.04 -10.86 9.08
CA GLY A 219 47.21 -11.33 9.81
C GLY A 219 47.54 -12.79 9.53
N VAL A 220 48.58 -13.27 10.19
CA VAL A 220 49.00 -14.67 10.14
C VAL A 220 49.39 -15.10 11.55
N ARG A 221 48.78 -16.17 12.04
CA ARG A 221 49.03 -16.75 13.37
C ARG A 221 49.48 -18.20 13.27
N GLU A 222 50.00 -18.73 14.37
CA GLU A 222 50.35 -20.15 14.47
C GLU A 222 49.09 -21.03 14.35
N TYR A 223 49.23 -22.15 13.65
CA TYR A 223 48.15 -23.10 13.44
C TYR A 223 47.72 -23.73 14.77
N THR A 224 46.42 -23.75 15.03
CA THR A 224 45.84 -24.45 16.18
C THR A 224 45.04 -25.65 15.69
N PRO A 225 45.15 -26.83 16.33
CA PRO A 225 44.33 -27.98 15.98
C PRO A 225 42.83 -27.64 15.96
N GLY A 226 42.22 -27.72 14.78
CA GLY A 226 40.84 -27.29 14.54
C GLY A 226 40.69 -26.23 13.44
N ASP A 227 41.79 -25.56 13.08
CA ASP A 227 41.83 -24.65 11.94
C ASP A 227 41.66 -25.39 10.61
N LYS A 228 40.94 -24.79 9.66
CA LYS A 228 40.76 -25.39 8.32
C LYS A 228 42.08 -25.39 7.56
N PHE A 229 42.43 -26.53 6.95
CA PHE A 229 43.62 -26.63 6.08
C PHE A 229 43.63 -25.62 4.93
N SER A 230 42.45 -25.22 4.41
CA SER A 230 42.31 -24.19 3.37
C SER A 230 42.78 -22.80 3.80
N TRP A 231 42.98 -22.58 5.11
CA TRP A 231 43.40 -21.31 5.66
C TRP A 231 44.92 -21.26 5.94
N ILE A 232 45.66 -22.32 5.65
CA ILE A 232 47.12 -22.34 5.81
C ILE A 232 47.76 -21.40 4.78
N ASP A 233 48.63 -20.51 5.26
CA ASP A 233 49.49 -19.71 4.41
C ASP A 233 50.80 -20.46 4.17
N TRP A 234 50.86 -21.22 3.07
CA TRP A 234 52.04 -22.00 2.71
C TRP A 234 53.30 -21.15 2.51
N LYS A 235 53.15 -19.90 2.08
CA LYS A 235 54.28 -19.00 1.82
C LYS A 235 54.94 -18.53 3.12
N GLN A 236 54.14 -18.19 4.12
CA GLN A 236 54.65 -17.83 5.45
C GLN A 236 55.12 -19.05 6.24
N THR A 237 54.42 -20.18 6.10
CA THR A 237 54.83 -21.47 6.68
C THR A 237 56.25 -21.86 6.24
N ALA A 238 56.55 -21.76 4.94
CA ALA A 238 57.88 -22.05 4.41
C ALA A 238 58.99 -21.10 4.91
N ARG A 239 58.65 -19.89 5.34
CA ARG A 239 59.62 -18.89 5.84
C ARG A 239 59.89 -19.00 7.33
N LYS A 240 58.88 -19.35 8.12
CA LYS A 240 58.98 -19.47 9.59
C LYS A 240 59.31 -20.89 10.06
N ASN A 241 59.29 -21.89 9.17
CA ASN A 241 59.52 -23.30 9.49
C ASN A 241 58.51 -23.88 10.50
N ASP A 242 57.33 -23.27 10.56
CA ASP A 242 56.22 -23.65 11.44
C ASP A 242 54.88 -23.38 10.71
N VAL A 243 53.82 -24.13 11.02
CA VAL A 243 52.55 -24.07 10.27
C VAL A 243 51.79 -22.81 10.64
N MET A 244 51.57 -21.96 9.64
CA MET A 244 50.93 -20.66 9.80
C MET A 244 49.54 -20.63 9.17
N THR A 245 48.53 -20.15 9.90
CA THR A 245 47.15 -19.97 9.42
C THR A 245 46.86 -18.49 9.18
N LYS A 246 46.18 -18.17 8.08
CA LYS A 246 45.64 -16.83 7.79
C LYS A 246 44.63 -16.46 8.87
N GLU A 247 44.84 -15.31 9.50
CA GLU A 247 43.88 -14.70 10.39
C GLU A 247 42.96 -13.81 9.57
N PHE A 248 41.66 -14.12 9.62
CA PHE A 248 40.64 -13.35 8.92
C PHE A 248 39.96 -12.43 9.92
N GLU A 249 40.05 -11.13 9.70
CA GLU A 249 39.17 -10.20 10.40
C GLU A 249 37.78 -10.34 9.77
N GLN A 250 36.77 -10.59 10.60
CA GLN A 250 35.40 -10.50 10.15
C GLN A 250 35.11 -9.00 9.97
N GLU A 251 35.02 -8.56 8.71
CA GLU A 251 34.60 -7.20 8.40
C GLU A 251 33.26 -6.94 9.10
N LYS A 252 33.21 -5.91 9.96
CA LYS A 252 31.97 -5.55 10.66
C LYS A 252 30.90 -5.27 9.61
N SER A 253 29.71 -5.84 9.81
CA SER A 253 28.56 -5.52 8.98
C SER A 253 28.37 -3.99 8.96
N THR A 254 28.21 -3.45 7.75
CA THR A 254 28.06 -2.00 7.59
C THR A 254 26.64 -1.60 7.99
N ASP A 255 26.52 -0.94 9.14
CA ASP A 255 25.28 -0.35 9.61
C ASP A 255 24.73 0.62 8.54
N THR A 256 23.53 0.34 8.03
CA THR A 256 22.93 1.09 6.94
C THR A 256 21.77 1.95 7.43
N LEU A 257 21.68 3.19 6.97
CA LEU A 257 20.56 4.09 7.19
C LEU A 257 19.86 4.36 5.86
N ILE A 258 18.60 3.95 5.74
CA ILE A 258 17.76 4.31 4.60
C ILE A 258 17.04 5.62 4.93
N ILE A 259 17.20 6.62 4.07
CA ILE A 259 16.52 7.91 4.17
C ILE A 259 15.48 7.96 3.06
N LEU A 260 14.21 8.04 3.42
CA LEU A 260 13.10 8.25 2.50
C LEU A 260 12.74 9.74 2.44
N ASP A 261 12.82 10.31 1.24
CA ASP A 261 12.19 11.57 0.92
C ASP A 261 10.67 11.39 0.77
N ASN A 262 9.94 11.90 1.75
CA ASN A 262 8.48 11.90 1.85
C ASN A 262 7.87 13.30 1.64
N CYS A 263 8.61 14.22 1.02
CA CYS A 263 8.13 15.55 0.68
C CYS A 263 7.26 15.55 -0.59
N TYR A 264 6.28 16.45 -0.65
CA TYR A 264 5.52 16.70 -1.86
C TYR A 264 6.24 17.70 -2.77
N TYR A 265 6.40 17.33 -4.04
CA TYR A 265 6.91 18.21 -5.08
C TYR A 265 5.80 18.49 -6.11
N HIS A 266 5.72 19.73 -6.59
CA HIS A 266 4.70 20.10 -7.57
C HIS A 266 4.87 19.28 -8.86
N GLY A 267 3.79 18.65 -9.33
CA GLY A 267 3.82 17.79 -10.52
C GLY A 267 4.47 16.42 -10.31
N MET A 268 4.79 16.04 -9.06
CA MET A 268 5.40 14.74 -8.78
C MET A 268 4.56 13.58 -9.31
N ASN A 269 5.25 12.53 -9.74
CA ASN A 269 4.61 11.29 -10.11
C ASN A 269 4.30 10.46 -8.86
N LEU A 270 3.01 10.35 -8.50
CA LEU A 270 2.59 9.56 -7.35
C LEU A 270 2.97 8.08 -7.45
N LEU A 271 3.06 7.52 -8.66
CA LEU A 271 3.54 6.14 -8.84
C LEU A 271 5.05 6.01 -8.60
N ALA A 272 5.84 7.01 -8.99
CA ALA A 272 7.27 7.04 -8.64
C ALA A 272 7.48 7.15 -7.12
N TYR A 273 6.63 7.93 -6.45
CA TYR A 273 6.63 7.97 -4.98
C TYR A 273 6.19 6.64 -4.36
N GLU A 274 5.16 5.96 -4.87
CA GLU A 274 4.83 4.60 -4.38
C GLU A 274 6.02 3.62 -4.57
N ALA A 275 6.80 3.78 -5.64
CA ALA A 275 8.02 3.01 -5.83
C ALA A 275 9.10 3.31 -4.79
N THR A 276 9.23 4.54 -4.28
CA THR A 276 10.19 4.85 -3.20
C THR A 276 9.82 4.15 -1.90
N ILE A 277 8.52 4.05 -1.59
CA ILE A 277 8.00 3.31 -0.45
C ILE A 277 8.31 1.81 -0.58
N GLU A 278 7.98 1.20 -1.72
CA GLU A 278 8.26 -0.21 -1.99
C GLU A 278 9.76 -0.51 -1.99
N ALA A 279 10.57 0.34 -2.62
CA ALA A 279 12.01 0.18 -2.67
C ALA A 279 12.63 0.29 -1.28
N SER A 280 12.19 1.25 -0.46
CA SER A 280 12.66 1.38 0.93
C SER A 280 12.34 0.12 1.74
N MET A 281 11.10 -0.36 1.68
CA MET A 281 10.68 -1.58 2.39
C MET A 281 11.46 -2.81 1.92
N SER A 282 11.67 -2.92 0.61
CA SER A 282 12.39 -4.02 -0.01
C SER A 282 13.89 -4.00 0.33
N LEU A 283 14.53 -2.82 0.32
CA LEU A 283 15.93 -2.65 0.70
C LEU A 283 16.16 -3.02 2.16
N MET A 284 15.28 -2.56 3.08
CA MET A 284 15.37 -2.94 4.49
C MET A 284 15.31 -4.45 4.69
N GLU A 285 14.40 -5.13 3.99
CA GLU A 285 14.28 -6.58 4.06
C GLU A 285 15.50 -7.30 3.46
N THR A 286 16.04 -6.81 2.34
CA THR A 286 17.28 -7.34 1.73
C THR A 286 18.48 -7.22 2.66
N ILE A 287 18.73 -6.02 3.22
CA ILE A 287 19.85 -5.76 4.12
C ILE A 287 19.75 -6.62 5.38
N ARG A 288 18.54 -6.77 5.92
CA ARG A 288 18.28 -7.61 7.10
C ARG A 288 18.54 -9.10 6.82
N ARG A 289 18.14 -9.60 5.64
CA ARG A 289 18.43 -10.98 5.21
C ARG A 289 19.92 -11.27 5.11
N GLN A 290 20.74 -10.25 4.85
CA GLN A 290 22.20 -10.33 4.85
C GLN A 290 22.82 -10.15 6.25
N ALA A 291 22.02 -10.24 7.32
CA ALA A 291 22.44 -10.09 8.71
C ALA A 291 23.11 -8.74 9.05
N SER A 292 22.88 -7.71 8.23
CA SER A 292 23.31 -6.33 8.50
C SER A 292 22.22 -5.54 9.22
N GLN A 293 22.62 -4.56 10.02
CA GLN A 293 21.66 -3.70 10.71
C GLN A 293 21.18 -2.58 9.79
N VAL A 294 19.88 -2.27 9.89
CA VAL A 294 19.27 -1.20 9.11
C VAL A 294 18.48 -0.27 10.02
N GLY A 295 18.67 1.03 9.82
CA GLY A 295 17.84 2.10 10.37
C GLY A 295 17.05 2.77 9.26
N PHE A 296 16.03 3.53 9.64
CA PHE A 296 15.13 4.18 8.71
C PHE A 296 14.82 5.60 9.15
N LEU A 297 14.99 6.57 8.25
CA LEU A 297 14.64 7.97 8.47
C LEU A 297 13.65 8.39 7.38
N SER A 298 12.46 8.80 7.76
CA SER A 298 11.47 9.37 6.84
C SER A 298 11.37 10.87 7.08
N ILE A 299 11.58 11.66 6.02
CA ILE A 299 11.53 13.12 6.07
C ILE A 299 10.34 13.58 5.21
N GLY A 300 9.29 14.10 5.84
CA GLY A 300 8.13 14.65 5.12
C GLY A 300 7.40 15.69 5.98
N GLU A 301 6.07 15.56 6.09
CA GLU A 301 5.28 16.35 7.05
C GLU A 301 5.82 16.17 8.48
N ASP A 302 5.88 14.91 8.93
CA ASP A 302 6.57 14.51 10.14
C ASP A 302 7.92 13.88 9.80
N THR A 303 8.90 14.13 10.66
CA THR A 303 10.20 13.45 10.59
C THR A 303 10.20 12.30 11.57
N VAL A 304 10.35 11.07 11.07
CA VAL A 304 10.32 9.86 11.89
C VAL A 304 11.63 9.10 11.72
N PHE A 305 12.33 8.90 12.84
CA PHE A 305 13.61 8.19 12.89
C PHE A 305 13.49 6.87 13.65
N PHE A 306 13.88 5.79 12.99
CA PHE A 306 14.03 4.47 13.56
C PHE A 306 15.53 4.14 13.60
N PRO A 307 16.13 4.00 14.79
CA PRO A 307 17.57 3.80 14.92
C PRO A 307 18.00 2.46 14.34
N VAL A 308 19.25 2.39 13.88
CA VAL A 308 19.89 1.18 13.35
C VAL A 308 20.03 0.14 14.47
N LYS A 309 19.00 -0.68 14.65
CA LYS A 309 18.93 -1.79 15.62
C LYS A 309 17.98 -2.85 15.08
N ASN A 310 18.40 -4.10 15.08
CA ASN A 310 17.60 -5.21 14.60
C ASN A 310 16.55 -5.64 15.66
N ASP A 311 15.42 -4.91 15.72
CA ASP A 311 14.31 -5.19 16.64
C ASP A 311 13.01 -5.47 15.83
N PRO A 312 12.45 -6.69 15.89
CA PRO A 312 11.23 -7.04 15.17
C PRO A 312 10.04 -6.10 15.46
N ALA A 313 9.90 -5.58 16.68
CA ALA A 313 8.81 -4.68 17.02
C ALA A 313 8.95 -3.33 16.30
N LYS A 314 10.19 -2.86 16.08
CA LYS A 314 10.46 -1.64 15.32
C LYS A 314 10.19 -1.83 13.84
N MET A 315 10.45 -3.01 13.29
CA MET A 315 10.11 -3.32 11.89
C MET A 315 8.61 -3.21 11.65
N GLU A 316 7.78 -3.67 12.60
CA GLU A 316 6.34 -3.46 12.50
C GLU A 316 5.98 -1.96 12.56
N GLY A 317 6.67 -1.19 13.40
CA GLY A 317 6.54 0.27 13.44
C GLY A 317 6.86 0.94 12.11
N ILE A 318 7.97 0.56 11.47
CA ILE A 318 8.37 1.05 10.14
C ILE A 318 7.35 0.65 9.10
N ARG A 319 6.91 -0.62 9.10
CA ARG A 319 5.92 -1.15 8.16
C ARG A 319 4.60 -0.39 8.27
N LYS A 320 4.15 -0.10 9.49
CA LYS A 320 2.96 0.71 9.77
C LYS A 320 3.14 2.16 9.29
N HIS A 321 4.30 2.77 9.56
CA HIS A 321 4.64 4.11 9.06
C HIS A 321 4.56 4.16 7.53
N LEU A 322 5.25 3.25 6.83
CA LEU A 322 5.24 3.15 5.38
C LEU A 322 3.85 2.87 4.78
N THR A 323 2.93 2.27 5.53
CA THR A 323 1.53 2.13 5.10
C THR A 323 0.76 3.44 5.14
N GLN A 324 1.09 4.35 6.07
CA GLN A 324 0.30 5.55 6.35
C GLN A 324 0.85 6.81 5.68
N VAL A 325 2.15 6.84 5.36
CA VAL A 325 2.77 8.00 4.72
C VAL A 325 2.11 8.35 3.39
N GLN A 326 1.95 9.65 3.20
CA GLN A 326 1.55 10.33 1.98
C GLN A 326 2.46 11.55 1.81
N PRO A 327 2.81 11.93 0.57
CA PRO A 327 3.66 13.08 0.35
C PRO A 327 2.85 14.33 0.66
N ARG A 328 3.38 15.20 1.53
CA ARG A 328 2.76 16.49 1.87
C ARG A 328 3.79 17.61 1.78
N LEU A 329 3.31 18.81 1.47
CA LEU A 329 4.14 20.00 1.39
C LEU A 329 4.35 20.53 2.80
N ASN A 330 5.60 20.62 3.26
CA ASN A 330 5.91 21.20 4.57
C ASN A 330 7.17 22.07 4.49
N TYR A 331 8.33 21.44 4.31
CA TYR A 331 9.63 22.11 4.27
C TYR A 331 10.48 21.58 3.11
N PRO A 332 11.48 22.35 2.62
CA PRO A 332 12.45 21.83 1.68
C PRO A 332 13.22 20.65 2.28
N PHE A 333 13.19 19.50 1.61
CA PHE A 333 13.82 18.26 2.03
C PHE A 333 15.29 18.46 2.41
N ALA A 334 16.06 19.17 1.57
CA ALA A 334 17.47 19.46 1.77
C ALA A 334 17.79 20.08 3.15
N ARG A 335 16.99 21.06 3.59
CA ARG A 335 17.19 21.71 4.89
C ARG A 335 16.99 20.72 6.04
N LYS A 336 15.92 19.93 5.97
CA LYS A 336 15.59 18.98 7.03
C LYS A 336 16.57 17.81 7.08
N LEU A 337 17.03 17.35 5.92
CA LEU A 337 18.10 16.37 5.79
C LEU A 337 19.36 16.84 6.53
N LYS A 338 19.80 18.08 6.29
CA LYS A 338 20.97 18.65 6.98
C LYS A 338 20.80 18.65 8.50
N GLU A 339 19.65 19.06 9.00
CA GLU A 339 19.35 19.11 10.44
C GLU A 339 19.39 17.73 11.10
N GLU A 340 18.77 16.72 10.49
CA GLU A 340 18.74 15.37 11.06
C GLU A 340 20.10 14.68 10.98
N MET A 341 20.84 14.90 9.90
CA MET A 341 22.17 14.32 9.71
C MET A 341 23.21 14.91 10.66
N GLN A 342 23.05 16.16 11.11
CA GLN A 342 23.88 16.73 12.18
C GLN A 342 23.65 16.07 13.55
N LYS A 343 22.47 15.47 13.79
CA LYS A 343 22.17 14.76 15.03
C LYS A 343 22.70 13.33 15.04
N ILE A 344 22.93 12.76 13.85
CA ILE A 344 23.42 11.40 13.69
C ILE A 344 24.95 11.42 13.85
N THR A 345 25.43 10.93 14.99
CA THR A 345 26.86 10.91 15.34
C THR A 345 27.60 9.68 14.80
N ASN A 346 26.86 8.62 14.46
CA ASN A 346 27.43 7.37 13.98
C ASN A 346 27.70 7.44 12.47
N SER A 347 28.82 6.86 12.04
CA SER A 347 29.12 6.69 10.61
C SER A 347 28.31 5.52 10.06
N TYR A 348 27.23 5.82 9.34
CA TYR A 348 26.40 4.85 8.64
C TYR A 348 26.67 4.87 7.14
N PHE A 349 26.41 3.76 6.48
CA PHE A 349 26.18 3.76 5.06
C PHE A 349 24.78 4.28 4.76
N VAL A 350 24.66 5.37 4.03
CA VAL A 350 23.40 6.07 3.78
C VAL A 350 22.86 5.71 2.40
N ILE A 351 21.61 5.25 2.34
CA ILE A 351 20.86 5.10 1.10
C ILE A 351 19.74 6.14 1.09
N LEU A 352 19.87 7.16 0.25
CA LEU A 352 18.83 8.15 0.03
C LEU A 352 17.88 7.67 -1.07
N VAL A 353 16.60 7.49 -0.76
CA VAL A 353 15.56 7.15 -1.73
C VAL A 353 14.69 8.39 -1.97
N THR A 354 14.70 8.91 -3.20
CA THR A 354 13.95 10.14 -3.55
C THR A 354 13.41 10.12 -4.98
N THR A 355 12.39 10.95 -5.22
CA THR A 355 11.83 11.24 -6.55
C THR A 355 12.26 12.61 -7.09
N HIS A 356 13.09 13.35 -6.35
CA HIS A 356 13.50 14.70 -6.72
C HIS A 356 14.95 14.97 -6.37
N LEU A 357 15.70 15.54 -7.33
CA LEU A 357 17.07 15.99 -7.15
C LEU A 357 17.20 17.42 -7.68
N ASP A 358 17.57 18.34 -6.80
CA ASP A 358 17.86 19.73 -7.15
C ASP A 358 19.25 20.15 -6.66
N HIS A 359 19.63 21.39 -6.97
CA HIS A 359 20.88 21.97 -6.52
C HIS A 359 20.98 22.06 -4.99
N MET A 360 19.87 22.27 -4.26
CA MET A 360 19.88 22.36 -2.81
C MET A 360 20.19 21.01 -2.14
N VAL A 361 19.63 19.93 -2.67
CA VAL A 361 19.90 18.55 -2.23
C VAL A 361 21.36 18.23 -2.51
N ARG A 362 21.85 18.49 -3.72
CA ARG A 362 23.27 18.33 -4.07
C ARG A 362 24.18 19.06 -3.08
N ASP A 363 23.96 20.36 -2.86
CA ASP A 363 24.80 21.18 -1.98
C ASP A 363 24.77 20.66 -0.54
N THR A 364 23.60 20.22 -0.09
CA THR A 364 23.45 19.61 1.24
C THR A 364 24.27 18.33 1.35
N LEU A 365 24.18 17.44 0.35
CA LEU A 365 24.93 16.18 0.32
C LEU A 365 26.45 16.42 0.27
N GLN A 366 26.90 17.43 -0.48
CA GLN A 366 28.31 17.85 -0.52
C GLN A 366 28.80 18.37 0.84
N HIS A 367 28.03 19.29 1.45
CA HIS A 367 28.36 19.87 2.76
C HIS A 367 28.35 18.85 3.90
N MET A 368 27.53 17.80 3.79
CA MET A 368 27.47 16.71 4.75
C MET A 368 28.70 15.80 4.73
N GLY A 369 29.68 16.07 3.86
CA GLY A 369 31.00 15.44 3.92
C GLY A 369 31.02 14.08 3.24
N LEU A 370 30.97 14.08 1.91
CA LEU A 370 31.29 12.95 1.03
C LEU A 370 32.72 12.38 1.20
N ARG A 371 33.47 12.82 2.22
CA ARG A 371 34.87 12.44 2.46
C ARG A 371 35.07 10.94 2.75
N GLU A 372 34.03 10.20 3.16
CA GLU A 372 34.10 8.74 3.38
C GLU A 372 33.36 7.88 2.32
N LYS A 373 32.74 8.47 1.28
CA LYS A 373 32.05 7.73 0.19
C LYS A 373 31.06 6.65 0.66
N LYS A 374 30.28 6.96 1.70
CA LYS A 374 29.25 6.08 2.29
C LYS A 374 27.82 6.49 1.91
N LEU A 375 27.63 7.05 0.71
CA LEU A 375 26.32 7.52 0.24
C LEU A 375 25.97 6.86 -1.09
N MET A 376 24.75 6.33 -1.16
CA MET A 376 24.08 5.93 -2.38
C MET A 376 22.76 6.67 -2.52
N ILE A 377 22.44 7.09 -3.73
CA ILE A 377 21.15 7.68 -4.06
C ILE A 377 20.40 6.70 -4.96
N LEU A 378 19.22 6.28 -4.50
CA LEU A 378 18.21 5.62 -5.30
C LEU A 378 17.23 6.69 -5.80
N TYR A 379 17.48 7.17 -7.01
CA TYR A 379 16.66 8.18 -7.66
C TYR A 379 15.60 7.50 -8.52
N ILE A 380 14.32 7.73 -8.22
CA ILE A 380 13.21 7.09 -8.91
C ILE A 380 12.41 8.15 -9.68
N GLN A 381 12.45 8.07 -11.01
CA GLN A 381 11.76 9.01 -11.88
C GLN A 381 11.40 8.36 -13.22
N THR A 382 10.35 8.87 -13.85
CA THR A 382 10.00 8.49 -15.22
C THR A 382 11.03 9.01 -16.22
N GLU A 383 11.51 8.18 -17.16
CA GLU A 383 12.59 8.54 -18.09
C GLU A 383 12.31 9.85 -18.85
N GLY A 384 11.08 10.01 -19.34
CA GLY A 384 10.66 11.22 -20.07
C GLY A 384 10.45 12.48 -19.22
N ARG A 385 10.52 12.39 -17.89
CA ARG A 385 10.32 13.53 -16.96
C ARG A 385 11.60 14.06 -16.35
N ILE A 386 12.73 13.38 -16.56
CA ILE A 386 14.02 13.83 -16.02
C ILE A 386 14.46 15.08 -16.77
N SER A 387 14.49 16.20 -16.06
CA SER A 387 14.89 17.49 -16.60
C SER A 387 16.38 17.54 -16.94
N MET A 388 16.79 18.52 -17.76
CA MET A 388 18.21 18.76 -18.05
C MET A 388 18.98 19.19 -16.78
N GLU A 389 18.31 19.87 -15.85
CA GLU A 389 18.88 20.25 -14.56
C GLU A 389 19.16 19.03 -13.69
N GLU A 390 18.20 18.10 -13.59
CA GLU A 390 18.38 16.83 -12.87
C GLU A 390 19.49 15.98 -13.49
N HIS A 391 19.57 15.90 -14.83
CA HIS A 391 20.68 15.23 -15.50
C HIS A 391 22.04 15.84 -15.12
N ARG A 392 22.12 17.17 -15.06
CA ARG A 392 23.34 17.87 -14.66
C ARG A 392 23.72 17.56 -13.21
N VAL A 393 22.74 17.63 -12.29
CA VAL A 393 22.95 17.30 -10.87
C VAL A 393 23.42 15.86 -10.70
N ILE A 394 22.83 14.90 -11.42
CA ILE A 394 23.24 13.49 -11.40
C ILE A 394 24.70 13.34 -11.85
N GLN A 395 25.11 14.02 -12.92
CA GLN A 395 26.49 13.95 -13.42
C GLN A 395 27.49 14.60 -12.45
N GLU A 396 27.14 15.75 -11.86
CA GLU A 396 27.96 16.42 -10.86
C GLU A 396 28.19 15.52 -9.63
N LEU A 397 27.13 14.91 -9.10
CA LEU A 397 27.24 13.98 -7.96
C LEU A 397 28.04 12.71 -8.29
N ARG A 398 27.90 12.18 -9.52
CA ARG A 398 28.71 11.04 -9.99
C ARG A 398 30.20 11.38 -10.09
N ASN A 399 30.54 12.56 -10.60
CA ASN A 399 31.93 13.03 -10.68
C ASN A 399 32.57 13.17 -9.28
N GLU A 400 31.75 13.42 -8.26
CA GLU A 400 32.17 13.49 -6.85
C GLU A 400 32.27 12.09 -6.19
N GLY A 401 31.92 11.03 -6.93
CA GLY A 401 31.99 9.65 -6.48
C GLY A 401 30.82 9.20 -5.62
N VAL A 402 29.66 9.87 -5.73
CA VAL A 402 28.39 9.40 -5.14
C VAL A 402 27.80 8.33 -6.04
N GLY A 403 27.48 7.16 -5.48
CA GLY A 403 26.80 6.10 -6.22
C GLY A 403 25.35 6.50 -6.50
N ILE A 404 24.98 6.65 -7.77
CA ILE A 404 23.60 7.02 -8.15
C ILE A 404 22.98 5.93 -9.02
N SER A 405 21.94 5.30 -8.47
CA SER A 405 21.09 4.36 -9.16
C SER A 405 19.80 5.05 -9.58
N LEU A 406 19.64 5.28 -10.88
CA LEU A 406 18.40 5.76 -11.47
C LEU A 406 17.50 4.54 -11.75
N LEU A 407 16.31 4.51 -11.18
CA LEU A 407 15.27 3.54 -11.50
C LEU A 407 14.15 4.21 -12.27
N THR A 408 13.90 3.70 -13.48
CA THR A 408 12.81 4.13 -14.36
C THR A 408 11.67 3.13 -14.34
N GLU A 409 10.58 3.43 -15.04
CA GLU A 409 9.48 2.50 -15.25
C GLU A 409 9.93 1.14 -15.82
N LYS A 410 10.98 1.09 -16.65
CA LYS A 410 11.51 -0.16 -17.22
C LYS A 410 12.12 -1.05 -16.14
N ASP A 411 12.90 -0.46 -15.25
CA ASP A 411 13.59 -1.18 -14.16
C ASP A 411 12.59 -1.60 -13.09
N LEU A 412 11.61 -0.74 -12.79
CA LEU A 412 10.62 -0.98 -11.75
C LEU A 412 9.59 -2.05 -12.11
N VAL A 413 9.41 -2.37 -13.40
CA VAL A 413 8.52 -3.47 -13.82
C VAL A 413 9.20 -4.82 -13.65
N MET A 414 10.53 -4.87 -13.58
CA MET A 414 11.28 -6.10 -13.37
C MET A 414 11.13 -6.62 -11.93
N ASP A 415 11.17 -7.95 -11.79
CA ASP A 415 11.26 -8.64 -10.50
C ASP A 415 12.26 -9.79 -10.65
N PRO A 416 13.46 -9.68 -10.05
CA PRO A 416 13.89 -8.71 -9.04
C PRO A 416 14.19 -7.30 -9.62
N ILE A 417 14.17 -6.28 -8.75
CA ILE A 417 14.67 -4.93 -9.09
C ILE A 417 16.19 -4.95 -9.08
N GLU A 418 16.81 -4.52 -10.17
CA GLU A 418 18.26 -4.36 -10.25
C GLU A 418 18.66 -2.95 -9.82
N VAL A 419 19.42 -2.86 -8.74
CA VAL A 419 19.94 -1.60 -8.23
C VAL A 419 21.44 -1.57 -8.49
N ASN A 420 21.80 -0.88 -9.55
CA ASN A 420 23.18 -0.67 -9.96
C ASN A 420 23.73 0.60 -9.28
N ALA A 421 24.77 0.46 -8.47
CA ALA A 421 25.52 1.61 -8.00
C ALA A 421 26.58 1.97 -9.05
N LEU A 422 26.24 2.94 -9.92
CA LEU A 422 27.15 3.53 -10.89
C LEU A 422 27.77 4.81 -10.35
#